data_AF-A0A533SF36-F1
#
_entry.id   AF-A0A533SF36-F1
#
_cell.length_a   1.000
_cell.length_b   1.000
_cell.length_c   1.000
_cell.angle_alpha   90.00
_cell.angle_beta   90.00
_cell.angle_gamma   90.00
#
_symmetry.space_group_name_H-M   'P 1'
#
loop_
_entity.id
_entity.type
_entity.pdbx_description
1 polymer ?
#
loop_
_entity_poly.entity_id
_entity_poly.type
_entity_poly.pdbx_seq_one_letter_code
_entity_poly.pdbx_strand_id
1 'polypeptide(L)' 'MTASSHPFLDACRRKPVSRTPLWIMRQAGRYMPQYQEVRGKVDFLTLCKTPELATKVTLLPIDLLGVDAAILFS' A
#
# COMPACT_ATOMS: atom_id res chain seq x y z
N MET A 1 -6.86 4.74 26.41
CA MET A 1 -7.29 4.43 25.04
C MET A 1 -6.18 3.63 24.38
N THR A 2 -6.27 2.30 24.39
CA THR A 2 -5.25 1.46 23.76
C THR A 2 -5.33 1.67 22.25
N ALA A 3 -4.32 2.27 21.66
CA ALA A 3 -4.21 2.37 20.20
C ALA A 3 -4.23 0.95 19.63
N SER A 4 -5.25 0.64 18.84
CA SER A 4 -5.32 -0.66 18.17
C SER A 4 -4.13 -0.78 17.22
N SER A 5 -3.46 -1.93 17.21
CA SER A 5 -2.33 -2.19 16.31
C SER A 5 -2.74 -2.19 14.83
N HIS A 6 -4.04 -2.32 14.53
CA HIS A 6 -4.57 -2.41 13.16
C HIS A 6 -5.88 -1.60 13.00
N PRO A 7 -5.80 -0.26 12.89
CA PRO A 7 -6.98 0.61 12.83
C PRO A 7 -7.90 0.30 11.64
N PHE A 8 -7.33 -0.09 10.48
CA PHE A 8 -8.12 -0.48 9.32
C PHE A 8 -9.03 -1.69 9.58
N LEU A 9 -8.47 -2.77 10.13
CA LEU A 9 -9.24 -4.00 10.40
C LEU A 9 -10.31 -3.80 11.47
N ASP A 10 -10.02 -3.00 12.48
CA ASP A 10 -10.98 -2.69 13.55
C ASP A 10 -12.13 -1.84 13.05
N ALA A 11 -11.87 -0.85 12.19
CA ALA A 11 -12.93 -0.10 11.52
C ALA A 11 -13.81 -1.01 10.66
N CYS A 12 -13.22 -1.93 9.88
CA CYS A 12 -13.98 -2.93 9.10
C CYS A 12 -14.86 -3.83 9.99
N ARG A 13 -14.42 -4.11 11.22
CA ARG A 13 -15.15 -4.90 12.22
C ARG A 13 -16.10 -4.07 13.09
N ARG A 14 -16.30 -2.79 12.77
CA ARG A 14 -17.15 -1.85 13.54
C ARG A 14 -16.72 -1.67 14.99
N LYS A 15 -15.43 -1.84 15.29
CA LYS A 15 -14.87 -1.51 16.59
C LYS A 15 -14.51 -0.02 16.68
N PRO A 16 -14.51 0.59 17.87
CA PRO A 16 -14.02 1.95 18.06
C PRO A 16 -12.57 2.10 17.62
N VAL A 17 -12.27 3.14 16.86
CA VAL A 17 -10.92 3.50 16.40
C VAL A 17 -10.63 4.96 16.75
N SER A 18 -9.37 5.30 17.04
CA SER A 18 -8.97 6.66 17.45
C SER A 18 -9.01 7.68 16.30
N ARG A 19 -8.90 7.21 15.05
CA ARG A 19 -9.01 7.99 13.82
C ARG A 19 -9.63 7.15 12.71
N THR A 20 -10.20 7.81 11.70
CA THR A 20 -10.66 7.13 10.49
C THR A 20 -9.45 6.59 9.71
N PRO A 21 -9.35 5.27 9.46
CA PRO A 21 -8.27 4.72 8.64
C PRO A 21 -8.45 5.10 7.17
N LEU A 22 -7.34 5.35 6.47
CA LEU A 22 -7.33 5.80 5.07
C LEU A 22 -6.46 4.87 4.21
N TRP A 23 -6.98 4.53 3.03
CA TRP A 23 -6.24 3.92 1.93
C TRP A 23 -6.85 4.37 0.61
N ILE A 24 -6.11 4.23 -0.50
CA ILE A 24 -6.56 4.75 -1.80
C ILE A 24 -6.46 3.64 -2.84
N MET A 25 -7.52 3.46 -3.63
CA MET A 25 -7.46 2.55 -4.80
C MET A 25 -6.37 3.04 -5.76
N ARG A 26 -5.50 2.13 -6.20
CA ARG A 26 -4.32 2.45 -7.02
C ARG A 26 -3.32 3.39 -6.33
N GLN A 27 -3.19 3.26 -5.01
CA GLN A 27 -2.20 3.99 -4.21
C GLN A 27 -0.76 3.82 -4.69
N ALA A 28 -0.38 2.65 -5.21
CA ALA A 28 0.89 2.45 -5.90
C ALA A 28 0.65 2.57 -7.42
N GLY A 29 1.18 3.63 -8.04
CA GLY A 29 0.92 3.87 -9.45
C GLY A 29 1.82 4.92 -10.09
N ARG A 30 1.53 5.21 -11.37
CA ARG A 30 2.37 6.05 -12.25
C ARG A 30 2.56 7.49 -11.78
N TYR A 31 1.79 7.95 -10.80
CA TYR A 31 1.96 9.30 -10.24
C TYR A 31 3.17 9.39 -9.28
N MET A 32 3.69 8.26 -8.81
CA MET A 32 4.86 8.21 -7.93
C MET A 32 6.15 8.07 -8.77
N PRO A 33 7.12 8.98 -8.63
CA PRO A 33 8.43 8.86 -9.29
C PRO A 33 9.13 7.53 -8.97
N GLN A 34 9.08 7.09 -7.71
CA GLN A 34 9.67 5.83 -7.25
C GLN A 34 9.05 4.60 -7.93
N TYR A 35 7.75 4.66 -8.25
CA TYR A 35 7.10 3.60 -9.04
C TYR A 35 7.59 3.63 -10.49
N GLN A 36 7.71 4.82 -11.08
CA GLN A 36 8.21 4.97 -12.46
C GLN A 36 9.64 4.46 -12.61
N GLU A 37 10.51 4.68 -11.62
CA GLU A 37 11.88 4.16 -11.62
C GLU A 37 11.96 2.64 -11.67
N VAL A 38 11.06 1.95 -10.95
CA VAL A 38 10.98 0.48 -10.99
C VAL A 38 10.39 0.04 -12.34
N ARG A 39 9.30 0.69 -12.77
CA ARG A 39 8.61 0.34 -14.02
C ARG A 39 9.43 0.63 -15.28
N GLY A 40 10.39 1.55 -15.22
CA GLY A 40 11.35 1.82 -16.29
C GLY A 40 12.43 0.73 -16.45
N LYS A 41 12.61 -0.12 -15.44
CA LYS A 41 13.64 -1.18 -15.43
C LYS A 41 13.11 -2.57 -15.78
N VAL A 42 11.82 -2.82 -15.58
CA VAL A 42 11.17 -4.11 -15.82
C VAL A 42 9.82 -3.92 -16.51
N ASP A 43 9.39 -4.88 -17.33
CA ASP A 43 8.04 -4.90 -17.90
C ASP A 43 6.97 -5.18 -16.83
N PHE A 44 5.70 -4.94 -17.17
CA PHE A 44 4.60 -5.04 -16.20
C PHE A 44 4.40 -6.46 -15.69
N LEU A 45 4.48 -7.45 -16.57
CA LEU A 45 4.26 -8.84 -16.20
C LEU A 45 5.38 -9.36 -15.31
N THR A 46 6.64 -8.99 -15.60
CA THR A 46 7.76 -9.29 -14.70
C THR A 46 7.59 -8.60 -13.35
N LEU A 47 7.19 -7.32 -13.32
CA LEU A 47 6.94 -6.60 -12.08
C LEU A 47 5.93 -7.32 -11.18
N CYS A 48 4.86 -7.83 -11.77
CA CYS A 48 3.80 -8.57 -11.10
C CYS A 48 4.21 -9.99 -10.66
N LYS A 49 5.05 -10.66 -11.46
CA LYS A 49 5.47 -12.05 -11.22
C LYS A 49 6.72 -12.20 -10.37
N THR A 50 7.44 -11.10 -10.10
CA THR A 50 8.61 -11.08 -9.21
C THR A 50 8.18 -10.63 -7.81
N PRO A 51 8.09 -11.54 -6.82
CA PRO A 51 7.58 -11.21 -5.49
C PRO A 51 8.30 -10.06 -4.80
N GLU A 52 9.61 -9.94 -5.00
CA GLU A 52 10.43 -8.88 -4.41
C GLU A 52 10.05 -7.50 -4.96
N LEU A 53 9.78 -7.43 -6.27
CA LEU A 53 9.38 -6.19 -6.93
C LEU A 53 7.94 -5.82 -6.61
N ALA A 54 7.03 -6.79 -6.64
CA ALA A 54 5.64 -6.63 -6.22
C ALA A 54 5.56 -6.11 -4.78
N THR A 55 6.30 -6.73 -3.86
CA THR A 55 6.39 -6.31 -2.45
C THR A 55 6.89 -4.88 -2.33
N LYS A 56 7.99 -4.54 -3.02
CA LYS A 56 8.56 -3.18 -3.00
C LYS A 56 7.52 -2.15 -3.45
N VAL A 57 6.82 -2.42 -4.55
CA VAL A 57 5.79 -1.51 -5.08
C VAL A 57 4.59 -1.40 -4.13
N THR A 58 4.16 -2.49 -3.52
CA THR A 58 3.06 -2.50 -2.54
C THR A 58 3.35 -1.69 -1.29
N LEU A 59 4.60 -1.65 -0.82
CA LEU A 59 5.00 -0.92 0.38
C LEU A 59 5.20 0.59 0.15
N LEU A 60 5.53 1.03 -1.07
CA LEU A 60 5.77 2.45 -1.38
C LEU A 60 4.69 3.41 -0.82
N PRO A 61 3.38 3.15 -0.93
CA PRO A 61 2.38 4.08 -0.43
C PRO A 61 2.28 4.09 1.11
N ILE A 62 2.61 2.98 1.78
CA ILE A 62 2.68 2.95 3.24
C ILE A 62 3.79 3.90 3.70
N ASP A 63 4.98 3.75 3.11
CA ASP A 63 6.16 4.52 3.53
C ASP A 63 6.05 6.01 3.17
N LEU A 64 5.44 6.34 2.02
CA LEU A 64 5.36 7.71 1.52
C LEU A 64 4.11 8.48 1.95
N LEU A 65 2.96 7.80 2.08
CA LEU A 65 1.68 8.45 2.37
C LEU A 65 1.14 8.14 3.77
N GLY A 66 1.72 7.17 4.49
CA GLY A 66 1.26 6.79 5.81
C GLY A 66 -0.15 6.20 5.83
N VAL A 67 -0.56 5.53 4.73
CA VAL A 67 -1.87 4.87 4.64
C VAL A 67 -1.96 3.70 5.62
N ASP A 68 -3.18 3.40 6.08
CA ASP A 68 -3.46 2.38 7.09
C ASP A 68 -3.53 0.95 6.54
N ALA A 69 -3.49 0.79 5.22
CA ALA A 69 -3.55 -0.51 4.55
C ALA A 69 -2.72 -0.53 3.26
N ALA A 70 -2.14 -1.69 2.97
CA ALA A 70 -1.55 -2.02 1.68
C ALA A 70 -2.55 -2.78 0.81
N ILE A 71 -2.49 -2.53 -0.50
CA ILE A 71 -3.13 -3.37 -1.52
C ILE A 71 -2.03 -4.08 -2.29
N LEU A 72 -2.13 -5.40 -2.40
CA LEU A 72 -1.18 -6.21 -3.15
C LEU A 72 -1.12 -5.74 -4.61
N PHE A 73 0.10 -5.53 -5.10
CA PHE A 73 0.40 -5.28 -6.49
C PHE A 73 0.73 -6.63 -7.14
N SER A 74 -0.07 -7.04 -8.14
CA SER A 74 0.04 -8.32 -8.85
C SER A 74 -0.43 -8.17 -10.29
#